data_AF-A0A0W7YWL2-F1
#
_entry.id   AF-A0A0W7YWL2-F1
#
_cell.length_a   1.000
_cell.length_b   1.000
_cell.length_c   1.000
_cell.angle_alpha   90.00
_cell.angle_beta   90.00
_cell.angle_gamma   90.00
#
_symmetry.space_group_name_H-M   'P 1'
#
loop_
_entity.id
_entity.type
_entity.pdbx_description
1 polymer ?
#
loop_
_entity_poly.entity_id
_entity_poly.type
_entity_poly.pdbx_seq_one_letter_code
_entity_poly.pdbx_strand_id
1 'polypeptide(L)'
;MALTLEQLNAADTATAVQLLDGLYEHSPWIAEAAMAQRPFKSLAHLKYAMVQVLEKAGVQAQLDLIRAHPELAGKAMVSKTLTAESTNEQNKAGLTQCTPEEFAQIQQLNADYNARFGFPFILAVRGPRGTGLSKQEIIATFARRLSNHPDFERAEAIRNIHRIAEIRLNDKFGYEPTLGNDVWDWQEKLAQHSEPGYAEKGQLTVTYLTDAHRACAQRISHWMRDCGFDEVEIDAVGNVVGRYHPAQEGGNSAAPGRPKQAAAPSGGSAAHEVASVGAPRYLLTGSHYDTVRNGGKYDGRLGIFVPMACVRELHRQGKRLPFGIEVVGFSEEEGQRYKATFLGSGALIGDFKPEWLEQKDADGITLREAMQHAGLCIDDIPKLQRDAAKYLGFIEVHIEQGPVLNELDIPLGIVTSINGSVRYIAEYIGTASHAGTTPMDRRRDAALGAAELALYMEQRAAQDGDSVATMGMLHVPSGSVNVVPGRCQFSMDLRAPTDVQRDAMVKDVLAKFEEIAQRRGLQTKLELAMQASAAPSAPAWQARWEKAVDALGVPVYRMPSGAGHDAMKLHEIMPQAMLFVRGLNSGISHNPLESTTSDDMQLAVDAFAHVLQQLASE
;
A
#
# COMPACT_ATOMS: atom_id res chain seq x y z
N MET A 1 5.96 17.37 -31.87
CA MET A 1 6.85 16.28 -31.43
C MET A 1 6.75 16.21 -29.93
N ALA A 2 6.79 15.01 -29.34
CA ALA A 2 6.87 14.86 -27.90
C ALA A 2 8.16 15.51 -27.37
N LEU A 3 8.09 16.12 -26.18
CA LEU A 3 9.25 16.66 -25.49
C LEU A 3 10.14 15.53 -24.97
N THR A 4 11.43 15.82 -24.77
CA THR A 4 12.39 14.94 -24.11
C THR A 4 13.02 15.65 -22.91
N LEU A 5 13.46 14.89 -21.90
CA LEU A 5 14.11 15.47 -20.73
C LEU A 5 15.44 16.12 -21.09
N GLU A 6 16.16 15.57 -22.08
CA GLU A 6 17.39 16.13 -22.61
C GLU A 6 17.16 17.52 -23.20
N GLN A 7 16.09 17.70 -23.99
CA GLN A 7 15.70 19.02 -24.51
C GLN A 7 15.40 20.01 -23.38
N LEU A 8 14.64 19.60 -22.36
CA LEU A 8 14.29 20.46 -21.24
C LEU A 8 15.51 20.82 -20.38
N ASN A 9 16.40 19.85 -20.14
CA ASN A 9 17.62 20.05 -19.37
C ASN A 9 18.63 20.96 -20.09
N ALA A 10 18.67 20.94 -21.43
CA ALA A 10 19.58 21.75 -22.24
C ALA A 10 19.04 23.15 -22.60
N ALA A 11 17.72 23.35 -22.61
CA ALA A 11 17.10 24.62 -22.96
C ALA A 11 17.45 25.75 -21.96
N ASP A 12 17.47 27.00 -22.41
CA ASP A 12 17.45 28.13 -21.47
C ASP A 12 16.13 28.16 -20.67
N THR A 13 16.11 28.87 -19.53
CA THR A 13 14.96 28.86 -18.62
C THR A 13 13.69 29.37 -19.30
N ALA A 14 13.77 30.41 -20.14
CA ALA A 14 12.60 30.98 -20.81
C ALA A 14 11.96 29.97 -21.78
N THR A 15 12.79 29.30 -22.58
CA THR A 15 12.38 28.24 -23.49
C THR A 15 11.80 27.06 -22.71
N ALA A 16 12.46 26.62 -21.64
CA ALA A 16 11.99 25.51 -20.82
C ALA A 16 10.61 25.78 -20.19
N VAL A 17 10.38 26.99 -19.66
CA VAL A 17 9.08 27.42 -19.12
C VAL A 17 8.01 27.42 -20.22
N GLN A 18 8.33 27.90 -21.42
CA GLN A 18 7.39 27.90 -22.54
C GLN A 18 7.00 26.47 -22.96
N LEU A 19 7.94 25.51 -22.93
CA LEU A 19 7.63 24.10 -23.24
C LEU A 19 6.68 23.48 -22.20
N LEU A 20 6.81 23.90 -20.94
CA LEU A 20 5.99 23.47 -19.81
C LEU A 20 4.72 24.32 -19.59
N ASP A 21 4.41 25.26 -20.49
CA ASP A 21 3.24 26.12 -20.35
C ASP A 21 1.93 25.31 -20.27
N GLY A 22 0.97 25.76 -19.46
CA GLY A 22 -0.31 25.08 -19.26
C GLY A 22 -0.30 23.88 -18.28
N LEU A 23 0.85 23.50 -17.70
CA LEU A 23 0.87 22.46 -16.65
C LEU A 23 0.08 22.86 -15.40
N TYR A 24 0.28 24.09 -14.94
CA TYR A 24 -0.46 24.70 -13.83
C TYR A 24 -1.26 25.90 -14.35
N GLU A 25 -2.53 25.98 -13.99
CA GLU A 25 -3.43 27.01 -14.50
C GLU A 25 -2.92 28.42 -14.14
N HIS A 26 -2.63 29.23 -15.17
CA HIS A 26 -2.15 30.61 -15.06
C HIS A 26 -0.96 30.82 -14.10
N SER A 27 -0.13 29.80 -13.88
CA SER A 27 0.91 29.80 -12.84
C SER A 27 2.29 29.35 -13.36
N PRO A 28 2.88 30.06 -14.35
CA PRO A 28 4.17 29.67 -14.95
C PRO A 28 5.36 29.74 -13.97
N TRP A 29 5.22 30.52 -12.90
CA TRP A 29 6.23 30.69 -11.85
C TRP A 29 6.64 29.37 -11.18
N ILE A 30 5.75 28.38 -11.15
CA ILE A 30 6.05 27.05 -10.57
C ILE A 30 7.10 26.33 -11.42
N ALA A 31 6.87 26.24 -12.72
CA ALA A 31 7.80 25.64 -13.66
C ALA A 31 9.12 26.45 -13.72
N GLU A 32 9.03 27.78 -13.72
CA GLU A 32 10.19 28.68 -13.71
C GLU A 32 11.11 28.43 -12.52
N ALA A 33 10.56 28.41 -11.31
CA ALA A 33 11.35 28.15 -10.10
C ALA A 33 11.88 26.70 -10.06
N ALA A 34 11.13 25.73 -10.58
CA ALA A 34 11.57 24.34 -10.64
C ALA A 34 12.80 24.17 -11.55
N MET A 35 12.96 24.97 -12.61
CA MET A 35 14.11 24.90 -13.53
C MET A 35 15.46 25.14 -12.86
N ALA A 36 15.49 25.74 -11.65
CA ALA A 36 16.70 25.89 -10.85
C ALA A 36 17.23 24.54 -10.29
N GLN A 37 16.43 23.48 -10.30
CA GLN A 37 16.76 22.15 -9.78
C GLN A 37 17.29 21.17 -10.85
N ARG A 38 17.55 21.67 -12.07
CA ARG A 38 18.09 20.86 -13.17
C ARG A 38 19.52 20.36 -12.87
N PRO A 39 19.95 19.23 -13.49
CA PRO A 39 19.20 18.42 -14.46
C PRO A 39 18.21 17.46 -13.81
N PHE A 40 17.04 17.28 -14.44
CA PHE A 40 16.06 16.29 -14.01
C PHE A 40 16.43 14.89 -14.53
N LYS A 41 16.27 13.88 -13.67
CA LYS A 41 16.60 12.48 -13.94
C LYS A 41 15.44 11.73 -14.61
N SER A 42 14.20 12.15 -14.32
CA SER A 42 12.96 11.53 -14.77
C SER A 42 11.82 12.56 -14.78
N LEU A 43 10.66 12.19 -15.36
CA LEU A 43 9.45 13.02 -15.26
C LEU A 43 8.94 13.11 -13.81
N ALA A 44 9.10 12.05 -13.03
CA ALA A 44 8.76 12.05 -11.61
C ALA A 44 9.64 13.01 -10.80
N HIS A 45 10.94 13.11 -11.13
CA HIS A 45 11.84 14.11 -10.53
C HIS A 45 11.39 15.54 -10.89
N LEU A 46 11.06 15.80 -12.16
CA LEU A 46 10.52 17.10 -12.57
C LEU A 46 9.21 17.46 -11.86
N LYS A 47 8.27 16.51 -11.76
CA LYS A 47 7.03 16.68 -10.98
C LYS A 47 7.36 17.02 -9.53
N TYR A 48 8.22 16.23 -8.87
CA TYR A 48 8.59 16.46 -7.48
C TYR A 48 9.23 17.84 -7.26
N ALA A 49 10.09 18.30 -8.19
CA ALA A 49 10.67 19.64 -8.11
C ALA A 49 9.58 20.75 -8.13
N MET A 50 8.52 20.58 -8.90
CA MET A 50 7.38 21.51 -8.93
C MET A 50 6.50 21.43 -7.66
N VAL A 51 6.29 20.23 -7.13
CA VAL A 51 5.63 20.02 -5.82
C VAL A 51 6.36 20.79 -4.72
N GLN A 52 7.69 20.66 -4.67
CA GLN A 52 8.54 21.34 -3.69
C GLN A 52 8.50 22.88 -3.81
N VAL A 53 8.37 23.40 -5.02
CA VAL A 53 8.20 24.84 -5.25
C VAL A 53 6.89 25.33 -4.63
N LEU A 54 5.79 24.61 -4.86
CA LEU A 54 4.47 25.00 -4.36
C LEU A 54 4.34 24.82 -2.84
N GLU A 55 4.95 23.79 -2.28
CA GLU A 55 5.03 23.58 -0.83
C GLU A 55 5.70 24.78 -0.13
N LYS A 56 6.79 25.30 -0.72
CA LYS A 56 7.58 26.42 -0.17
C LYS A 56 6.99 27.81 -0.47
N ALA A 57 6.01 27.91 -1.38
CA ALA A 57 5.43 29.19 -1.79
C ALA A 57 4.49 29.81 -0.73
N GLY A 58 4.12 29.05 0.30
CA GLY A 58 3.22 29.48 1.37
C GLY A 58 1.74 29.43 1.00
N VAL A 59 0.88 29.57 2.02
CA VAL A 59 -0.58 29.33 1.91
C VAL A 59 -1.25 30.27 0.91
N GLN A 60 -0.83 31.53 0.82
CA GLN A 60 -1.46 32.50 -0.08
C GLN A 60 -1.26 32.11 -1.56
N ALA A 61 -0.03 31.78 -1.96
CA ALA A 61 0.26 31.34 -3.33
C ALA A 61 -0.47 30.04 -3.68
N GLN A 62 -0.61 29.12 -2.72
CA GLN A 62 -1.42 27.91 -2.89
C GLN A 62 -2.90 28.22 -3.12
N LEU A 63 -3.49 29.13 -2.33
CA LEU A 63 -4.88 29.55 -2.50
C LEU A 63 -5.10 30.28 -3.84
N ASP A 64 -4.16 31.11 -4.26
CA ASP A 64 -4.23 31.81 -5.54
C ASP A 64 -4.17 30.82 -6.71
N LEU A 65 -3.32 29.80 -6.63
CA LEU A 65 -3.28 28.69 -7.59
C LEU A 65 -4.60 27.91 -7.62
N ILE A 66 -5.17 27.56 -6.46
CA ILE A 66 -6.46 26.84 -6.41
C ILE A 66 -7.55 27.69 -7.07
N ARG A 67 -7.60 29.00 -6.79
CA ARG A 67 -8.59 29.93 -7.36
C ARG A 67 -8.38 30.19 -8.85
N ALA A 68 -7.17 30.00 -9.37
CA ALA A 68 -6.90 30.09 -10.80
C ALA A 68 -7.53 28.93 -11.59
N HIS A 69 -7.78 27.78 -10.95
CA HIS A 69 -8.40 26.64 -11.61
C HIS A 69 -9.91 26.85 -11.82
N PRO A 70 -10.44 26.48 -12.99
CA PRO A 70 -11.87 26.62 -13.27
C PRO A 70 -12.71 25.62 -12.48
N GLU A 71 -13.90 26.04 -12.09
CA GLU A 71 -14.91 25.15 -11.49
C GLU A 71 -15.33 24.03 -12.45
N LEU A 72 -15.55 22.84 -11.90
CA LEU A 72 -16.14 21.72 -12.62
C LEU A 72 -17.59 22.04 -12.98
N ALA A 73 -17.94 21.89 -14.25
CA ALA A 73 -19.22 22.27 -14.81
C ALA A 73 -19.67 23.72 -14.49
N GLY A 74 -18.71 24.62 -14.23
CA GLY A 74 -18.97 25.99 -13.78
C GLY A 74 -19.27 26.98 -14.90
N LYS A 75 -19.39 28.26 -14.53
CA LYS A 75 -19.74 29.35 -15.47
C LYS A 75 -18.80 29.43 -16.66
N ALA A 76 -17.49 29.21 -16.46
CA ALA A 76 -16.49 29.23 -17.52
C ALA A 76 -16.72 28.15 -18.59
N MET A 77 -17.26 26.99 -18.20
CA MET A 77 -17.65 25.94 -19.15
C MET A 77 -18.87 26.39 -19.96
N VAL A 78 -19.87 26.98 -19.30
CA VAL A 78 -21.10 27.50 -19.95
C VAL A 78 -20.77 28.64 -20.93
N SER A 79 -19.84 29.54 -20.56
CA SER A 79 -19.39 30.65 -21.40
C SER A 79 -18.31 30.29 -22.41
N LYS A 80 -17.83 29.03 -22.44
CA LYS A 80 -16.72 28.55 -23.30
C LYS A 80 -15.42 29.36 -23.16
N THR A 81 -15.09 29.76 -21.92
CA THR A 81 -13.89 30.55 -21.59
C THR A 81 -12.83 29.74 -20.84
N LEU A 82 -12.94 28.41 -20.82
CA LEU A 82 -11.94 27.51 -20.26
C LEU A 82 -10.65 27.51 -21.13
N THR A 83 -9.50 27.22 -20.50
CA THR A 83 -8.28 26.87 -21.24
C THR A 83 -8.48 25.62 -22.09
N ALA A 84 -7.61 25.42 -23.09
CA ALA A 84 -7.71 24.29 -24.00
C ALA A 84 -7.59 22.95 -23.24
N GLU A 85 -6.69 22.89 -22.27
CA GLU A 85 -6.43 21.77 -21.37
C GLU A 85 -7.67 21.45 -20.54
N SER A 86 -8.20 22.45 -19.81
CA SER A 86 -9.39 22.29 -18.97
C SER A 86 -10.63 21.90 -19.77
N THR A 87 -10.77 22.43 -20.99
CA THR A 87 -11.86 22.05 -21.91
C THR A 87 -11.78 20.58 -22.29
N ASN A 88 -10.58 20.08 -22.63
CA ASN A 88 -10.37 18.68 -23.00
C ASN A 88 -10.67 17.73 -21.83
N GLU A 89 -10.20 18.08 -20.63
CA GLU A 89 -10.41 17.29 -19.41
C GLU A 89 -11.89 17.17 -19.03
N GLN A 90 -12.63 18.28 -18.97
CA GLN A 90 -14.06 18.25 -18.61
C GLN A 90 -14.92 17.58 -19.68
N ASN A 91 -14.57 17.71 -20.96
CA ASN A 91 -15.24 16.99 -22.04
C ASN A 91 -15.05 15.48 -21.92
N LYS A 92 -13.81 15.02 -21.67
CA LYS A 92 -13.51 13.58 -21.48
C LYS A 92 -14.26 12.98 -20.28
N ALA A 93 -14.46 13.76 -19.23
CA ALA A 93 -15.24 13.35 -18.06
C ALA A 93 -16.77 13.37 -18.29
N GLY A 94 -17.23 13.77 -19.48
CA GLY A 94 -18.66 13.83 -19.81
C GLY A 94 -19.44 14.92 -19.09
N LEU A 95 -18.76 15.87 -18.44
CA LEU A 95 -19.40 16.97 -17.67
C LEU A 95 -20.15 17.96 -18.59
N THR A 96 -19.81 18.00 -19.88
CA THR A 96 -20.56 18.75 -20.89
C THR A 96 -21.84 18.06 -21.35
N GLN A 97 -22.10 16.84 -20.85
CA GLN A 97 -23.26 16.01 -21.17
C GLN A 97 -24.02 15.60 -19.89
N CYS A 98 -24.05 16.46 -18.88
CA CYS A 98 -24.86 16.26 -17.68
C CYS A 98 -26.36 16.34 -17.98
N THR A 99 -27.17 15.52 -17.29
CA THR A 99 -28.62 15.74 -17.25
C THR A 99 -28.92 17.04 -16.49
N PRO A 100 -30.12 17.63 -16.65
CA PRO A 100 -30.51 18.82 -15.87
C PRO A 100 -30.37 18.63 -14.35
N GLU A 101 -30.70 17.44 -13.84
CA GLU A 101 -30.61 17.09 -12.43
C GLU A 101 -29.17 16.98 -11.96
N GLU A 102 -28.31 16.27 -12.71
CA GLU A 102 -26.87 16.17 -12.43
C GLU A 102 -26.22 17.55 -12.43
N PHE A 103 -26.56 18.39 -13.43
CA PHE A 103 -26.03 19.74 -13.54
C PHE A 103 -26.47 20.61 -12.36
N ALA A 104 -27.75 20.56 -11.98
CA ALA A 104 -28.27 21.27 -10.81
C ALA A 104 -27.59 20.82 -9.51
N GLN A 105 -27.35 19.51 -9.36
CA GLN A 105 -26.64 18.96 -8.20
C GLN A 105 -25.19 19.47 -8.14
N ILE A 106 -24.45 19.45 -9.25
CA ILE A 106 -23.07 19.97 -9.30
C ILE A 106 -23.05 21.47 -9.00
N GLN A 107 -24.00 22.25 -9.51
CA GLN A 107 -24.11 23.68 -9.21
C GLN A 107 -24.37 23.94 -7.72
N GLN A 108 -25.24 23.16 -7.08
CA GLN A 108 -25.48 23.26 -5.65
C GLN A 108 -24.20 22.91 -4.85
N LEU A 109 -23.51 21.83 -5.21
CA LEU A 109 -22.26 21.44 -4.57
C LEU A 109 -21.16 22.51 -4.74
N ASN A 110 -21.04 23.12 -5.91
CA ASN A 110 -20.14 24.25 -6.13
C ASN A 110 -20.47 25.43 -5.21
N ALA A 111 -21.75 25.77 -5.06
CA ALA A 111 -22.18 26.85 -4.17
C ALA A 111 -21.84 26.55 -2.70
N ASP A 112 -22.17 25.35 -2.22
CA ASP A 112 -21.93 24.93 -0.84
C ASP A 112 -20.43 24.86 -0.53
N TYR A 113 -19.64 24.36 -1.48
CA TYR A 113 -18.19 24.23 -1.33
C TYR A 113 -17.50 25.60 -1.31
N ASN A 114 -17.86 26.51 -2.23
CA ASN A 114 -17.34 27.88 -2.21
C ASN A 114 -17.73 28.60 -0.92
N ALA A 115 -18.97 28.44 -0.43
CA ALA A 115 -19.41 29.05 0.82
C ALA A 115 -18.61 28.54 2.03
N ARG A 116 -18.22 27.26 2.02
CA ARG A 116 -17.46 26.64 3.12
C ARG A 116 -15.96 26.94 3.08
N PHE A 117 -15.34 26.87 1.90
CA PHE A 117 -13.87 26.88 1.78
C PHE A 117 -13.31 28.15 1.14
N GLY A 118 -14.11 28.91 0.39
CA GLY A 118 -13.68 30.17 -0.25
C GLY A 118 -12.74 29.98 -1.46
N PHE A 119 -12.77 28.80 -2.07
CA PHE A 119 -12.06 28.44 -3.30
C PHE A 119 -12.81 27.32 -4.05
N PRO A 120 -12.59 27.13 -5.36
CA PRO A 120 -13.31 26.14 -6.16
C PRO A 120 -12.91 24.69 -5.81
N PHE A 121 -13.83 23.75 -6.00
CA PHE A 121 -13.56 22.32 -5.84
C PHE A 121 -12.64 21.81 -6.96
N ILE A 122 -11.52 21.20 -6.58
CA ILE A 122 -10.55 20.65 -7.53
C ILE A 122 -10.50 19.13 -7.44
N LEU A 123 -10.63 18.48 -8.60
CA LEU A 123 -10.50 17.04 -8.78
C LEU A 123 -9.80 16.75 -10.10
N ALA A 124 -8.81 15.85 -10.08
CA ALA A 124 -8.21 15.33 -11.29
C ALA A 124 -9.21 14.39 -12.01
N VAL A 125 -10.05 14.95 -12.89
CA VAL A 125 -11.17 14.21 -13.51
C VAL A 125 -10.75 13.06 -14.42
N ARG A 126 -9.49 13.02 -14.87
CA ARG A 126 -8.91 11.86 -15.56
C ARG A 126 -8.64 10.67 -14.63
N GLY A 127 -8.72 10.88 -13.31
CA GLY A 127 -8.68 9.85 -12.29
C GLY A 127 -7.30 9.21 -12.08
N PRO A 128 -7.22 8.19 -11.19
CA PRO A 128 -5.97 7.51 -10.86
C PRO A 128 -5.33 6.80 -12.07
N ARG A 129 -6.15 6.24 -12.97
CA ARG A 129 -5.72 5.51 -14.18
C ARG A 129 -5.46 6.41 -15.40
N GLY A 130 -5.89 7.67 -15.37
CA GLY A 130 -5.74 8.61 -16.48
C GLY A 130 -6.81 8.52 -17.59
N THR A 131 -7.78 7.60 -17.46
CA THR A 131 -8.84 7.32 -18.44
C THR A 131 -10.15 8.08 -18.23
N GLY A 132 -10.32 8.76 -17.09
CA GLY A 132 -11.57 9.45 -16.74
C GLY A 132 -12.29 8.81 -15.56
N LEU A 133 -12.80 9.66 -14.66
CA LEU A 133 -13.81 9.31 -13.66
C LEU A 133 -15.20 9.44 -14.28
N SER A 134 -16.12 8.58 -13.85
CA SER A 134 -17.55 8.74 -14.16
C SER A 134 -18.14 9.95 -13.44
N LYS A 135 -19.24 10.50 -13.99
CA LYS A 135 -19.99 11.60 -13.35
C LYS A 135 -20.41 11.26 -11.92
N GLN A 136 -20.82 10.01 -11.68
CA GLN A 136 -21.23 9.54 -10.36
C GLN A 136 -20.05 9.55 -9.37
N GLU A 137 -18.87 9.09 -9.77
CA GLU A 137 -17.66 9.14 -8.94
C GLU A 137 -17.25 10.58 -8.62
N ILE A 138 -17.35 11.49 -9.60
CA ILE A 138 -17.08 12.93 -9.40
C ILE A 138 -18.03 13.52 -8.35
N ILE A 139 -19.34 13.32 -8.52
CA ILE A 139 -20.37 13.84 -7.61
C ILE A 139 -20.21 13.24 -6.20
N ALA A 140 -19.97 11.92 -6.10
CA ALA A 140 -19.76 11.25 -4.82
C ALA A 140 -18.50 11.77 -4.10
N THR A 141 -17.41 11.97 -4.84
CA THR A 141 -16.17 12.53 -4.30
C THR A 141 -16.37 13.96 -3.81
N PHE A 142 -17.12 14.76 -4.58
CA PHE A 142 -17.45 16.13 -4.23
C PHE A 142 -18.27 16.19 -2.93
N ALA A 143 -19.35 15.42 -2.84
CA ALA A 143 -20.19 15.36 -1.65
C ALA A 143 -19.42 14.88 -0.41
N ARG A 144 -18.55 13.88 -0.55
CA ARG A 144 -17.70 13.38 0.55
C ARG A 144 -16.74 14.47 1.05
N ARG A 145 -16.03 15.13 0.15
CA ARG A 145 -15.01 16.15 0.48
C ARG A 145 -15.60 17.42 1.05
N LEU A 146 -16.88 17.71 0.81
CA LEU A 146 -17.57 18.85 1.42
C LEU A 146 -17.54 18.80 2.96
N SER A 147 -17.38 17.62 3.56
CA SER A 147 -17.34 17.44 5.02
C SER A 147 -15.97 17.67 5.65
N ASN A 148 -14.92 17.87 4.85
CA ASN A 148 -13.54 17.98 5.31
C ASN A 148 -13.26 19.24 6.15
N HIS A 149 -12.22 19.18 6.99
CA HIS A 149 -11.65 20.36 7.63
C HIS A 149 -11.00 21.28 6.56
N PRO A 150 -11.11 22.61 6.63
CA PRO A 150 -10.58 23.52 5.60
C PRO A 150 -9.10 23.34 5.26
N ASP A 151 -8.24 23.13 6.26
CA ASP A 151 -6.80 22.92 6.01
C ASP A 151 -6.52 21.61 5.27
N PHE A 152 -7.24 20.55 5.63
CA PHE A 152 -7.13 19.25 4.97
C PHE A 152 -7.64 19.35 3.52
N GLU A 153 -8.76 20.05 3.30
CA GLU A 153 -9.34 20.21 1.97
C GLU A 153 -8.46 21.06 1.05
N ARG A 154 -7.79 22.09 1.58
CA ARG A 154 -6.77 22.84 0.84
C ARG A 154 -5.65 21.92 0.37
N ALA A 155 -5.09 21.10 1.27
CA ALA A 155 -4.04 20.16 0.92
C ALA A 155 -4.50 19.12 -0.13
N GLU A 156 -5.74 18.64 -0.02
CA GLU A 156 -6.33 17.71 -0.98
C GLU A 156 -6.56 18.36 -2.36
N ALA A 157 -6.99 19.62 -2.41
CA ALA A 157 -7.09 20.38 -3.65
C ALA A 157 -5.71 20.50 -4.33
N ILE A 158 -4.65 20.81 -3.58
CA ILE A 158 -3.29 20.88 -4.11
C ILE A 158 -2.83 19.53 -4.68
N ARG A 159 -3.05 18.41 -3.97
CA ARG A 159 -2.71 17.07 -4.50
C ARG A 159 -3.43 16.76 -5.81
N ASN A 160 -4.69 17.18 -5.95
CA ASN A 160 -5.42 17.04 -7.21
C ASN A 160 -4.83 17.91 -8.32
N ILE A 161 -4.35 19.11 -8.02
CA ILE A 161 -3.61 19.96 -8.97
C ILE A 161 -2.30 19.28 -9.39
N HIS A 162 -1.56 18.68 -8.46
CA HIS A 162 -0.35 17.92 -8.78
C HIS A 162 -0.63 16.72 -9.69
N ARG A 163 -1.76 16.02 -9.46
CA ARG A 163 -2.20 14.93 -10.35
C ARG A 163 -2.57 15.45 -11.74
N ILE A 164 -3.25 16.59 -11.85
CA ILE A 164 -3.54 17.24 -13.14
C ILE A 164 -2.24 17.59 -13.86
N ALA A 165 -1.30 18.23 -13.16
CA ALA A 165 0.00 18.61 -13.72
C ALA A 165 0.81 17.39 -14.19
N GLU A 166 0.83 16.28 -13.44
CA GLU A 166 1.47 15.02 -13.84
C GLU A 166 0.88 14.46 -15.13
N ILE A 167 -0.44 14.44 -15.23
CA ILE A 167 -1.12 13.95 -16.43
C ILE A 167 -0.83 14.84 -17.65
N ARG A 168 -0.84 16.17 -17.48
CA ARG A 168 -0.48 17.12 -18.55
C ARG A 168 1.00 17.01 -18.93
N LEU A 169 1.86 16.72 -17.97
CA LEU A 169 3.29 16.46 -18.19
C LEU A 169 3.47 15.21 -19.04
N ASN A 170 2.79 14.12 -18.70
CA ASN A 170 2.80 12.89 -19.48
C ASN A 170 2.36 13.14 -20.94
N ASP A 171 1.27 13.87 -21.15
CA ASP A 171 0.80 14.21 -22.50
C ASP A 171 1.85 15.00 -23.32
N LYS A 172 2.53 15.98 -22.70
CA LYS A 172 3.56 16.80 -23.37
C LYS A 172 4.80 15.98 -23.78
N PHE A 173 5.18 14.99 -22.96
CA PHE A 173 6.32 14.12 -23.21
C PHE A 173 5.93 12.85 -23.98
N GLY A 174 4.66 12.68 -24.34
CA GLY A 174 4.17 11.45 -24.96
C GLY A 174 4.45 10.22 -24.10
N TYR A 175 4.51 10.39 -22.78
CA TYR A 175 4.80 9.33 -21.83
C TYR A 175 3.49 8.67 -21.39
N GLU A 176 3.50 7.34 -21.36
CA GLU A 176 2.43 6.54 -20.78
C GLU A 176 3.03 5.59 -19.74
N PRO A 177 2.46 5.50 -18.52
CA PRO A 177 2.90 4.55 -17.51
C PRO A 177 2.42 3.13 -17.87
N THR A 178 2.93 2.55 -18.97
CA THR A 178 2.40 1.31 -19.57
C THR A 178 2.42 0.13 -18.60
N LEU A 179 3.50 -0.08 -17.86
CA LEU A 179 3.58 -1.19 -16.89
C LEU A 179 2.68 -0.91 -15.68
N GLY A 180 2.64 0.34 -15.21
CA GLY A 180 1.72 0.73 -14.14
C GLY A 180 0.24 0.58 -14.53
N ASN A 181 -0.10 0.84 -15.79
CA ASN A 181 -1.42 0.60 -16.37
C ASN A 181 -1.77 -0.90 -16.40
N ASP A 182 -0.82 -1.76 -16.75
CA ASP A 182 -1.04 -3.21 -16.72
C ASP A 182 -1.26 -3.73 -15.29
N VAL A 183 -0.46 -3.25 -14.33
CA VAL A 183 -0.60 -3.57 -12.90
C VAL A 183 -1.97 -3.11 -12.38
N TRP A 184 -2.42 -1.91 -12.77
CA TRP A 184 -3.77 -1.44 -12.45
C TRP A 184 -4.87 -2.33 -13.05
N ASP A 185 -4.76 -2.62 -14.34
CA ASP A 185 -5.79 -3.34 -15.08
C ASP A 185 -5.90 -4.80 -14.61
N TRP A 186 -4.81 -5.44 -14.16
CA TRP A 186 -4.86 -6.75 -13.51
C TRP A 186 -5.62 -6.72 -12.19
N GLN A 187 -5.41 -5.70 -11.34
CA GLN A 187 -6.11 -5.56 -10.06
C GLN A 187 -7.60 -5.28 -10.25
N GLU A 188 -7.95 -4.40 -11.19
CA GLU A 188 -9.35 -4.14 -11.57
C GLU A 188 -10.05 -5.39 -12.10
N LYS A 189 -9.37 -6.19 -12.94
CA LYS A 189 -9.92 -7.46 -13.45
C LYS A 189 -10.07 -8.49 -12.34
N LEU A 190 -9.11 -8.59 -11.42
CA LEU A 190 -9.18 -9.53 -10.30
C LEU A 190 -10.31 -9.16 -9.33
N ALA A 191 -10.54 -7.87 -9.12
CA ALA A 191 -11.63 -7.33 -8.28
C ALA A 191 -13.04 -7.63 -8.80
N GLN A 192 -13.20 -8.20 -9.99
CA GLN A 192 -14.49 -8.70 -10.48
C GLN A 192 -14.95 -9.97 -9.74
N HIS A 193 -14.01 -10.67 -9.09
CA HIS A 193 -14.33 -11.80 -8.23
C HIS A 193 -14.64 -11.30 -6.81
N SER A 194 -15.88 -11.49 -6.39
CA SER A 194 -16.35 -11.16 -5.03
C SER A 194 -17.39 -12.17 -4.58
N GLU A 195 -17.48 -12.39 -3.27
CA GLU A 195 -18.42 -13.33 -2.68
C GLU A 195 -19.89 -12.92 -2.89
N PRO A 196 -20.80 -13.90 -3.05
CA PRO A 196 -22.24 -13.66 -3.03
C PRO A 196 -22.69 -12.92 -1.77
N GLY A 197 -23.66 -12.02 -1.91
CA GLY A 197 -24.13 -11.12 -0.85
C GLY A 197 -23.36 -9.80 -0.72
N TYR A 198 -22.13 -9.75 -1.28
CA TYR A 198 -21.30 -8.55 -1.40
C TYR A 198 -21.24 -8.09 -2.86
N ALA A 199 -21.04 -9.03 -3.80
CA ALA A 199 -20.93 -8.75 -5.23
C ALA A 199 -22.14 -7.98 -5.79
N GLU A 200 -23.37 -8.34 -5.40
CA GLU A 200 -24.61 -7.70 -5.86
C GLU A 200 -24.76 -6.26 -5.35
N LYS A 201 -24.01 -5.90 -4.31
CA LYS A 201 -23.95 -4.54 -3.76
C LYS A 201 -22.77 -3.73 -4.32
N GLY A 202 -22.01 -4.30 -5.26
CA GLY A 202 -20.77 -3.69 -5.78
C GLY A 202 -19.63 -3.68 -4.77
N GLN A 203 -19.67 -4.56 -3.77
CA GLN A 203 -18.65 -4.66 -2.73
C GLN A 203 -17.63 -5.76 -3.08
N LEU A 204 -16.37 -5.54 -2.72
CA LEU A 204 -15.30 -6.52 -2.90
C LEU A 204 -15.04 -7.28 -1.61
N THR A 205 -15.28 -8.59 -1.64
CA THR A 205 -14.97 -9.51 -0.53
C THR A 205 -14.45 -10.81 -1.11
N VAL A 206 -13.22 -11.18 -0.76
CA VAL A 206 -12.58 -12.42 -1.20
C VAL A 206 -11.92 -13.10 -0.01
N THR A 207 -12.65 -13.95 0.70
CA THR A 207 -12.11 -14.67 1.85
C THR A 207 -11.65 -16.09 1.49
N TYR A 208 -10.71 -16.61 2.27
CA TYR A 208 -9.98 -17.86 2.02
C TYR A 208 -10.86 -19.03 1.55
N LEU A 209 -10.49 -19.66 0.43
CA LEU A 209 -11.11 -20.85 -0.18
C LEU A 209 -12.62 -20.76 -0.48
N THR A 210 -13.17 -19.56 -0.60
CA THR A 210 -14.47 -19.34 -1.25
C THR A 210 -14.36 -19.49 -2.77
N ASP A 211 -15.50 -19.54 -3.48
CA ASP A 211 -15.51 -19.56 -4.94
C ASP A 211 -14.78 -18.36 -5.56
N ALA A 212 -14.99 -17.16 -5.00
CA ALA A 212 -14.31 -15.95 -5.43
C ALA A 212 -12.79 -16.07 -5.25
N HIS A 213 -12.35 -16.59 -4.11
CA HIS A 213 -10.94 -16.78 -3.80
C HIS A 213 -10.25 -17.78 -4.74
N ARG A 214 -10.90 -18.92 -5.00
CA ARG A 214 -10.40 -19.90 -5.97
C ARG A 214 -10.36 -19.35 -7.40
N ALA A 215 -11.34 -18.52 -7.77
CA ALA A 215 -11.35 -17.84 -9.06
C ALA A 215 -10.19 -16.85 -9.19
N CYS A 216 -9.89 -16.09 -8.13
CA CYS A 216 -8.69 -15.24 -8.08
C CYS A 216 -7.40 -16.05 -8.24
N ALA A 217 -7.25 -17.13 -7.47
CA ALA A 217 -6.06 -17.99 -7.53
C ALA A 217 -5.83 -18.55 -8.94
N GLN A 218 -6.88 -19.07 -9.56
CA GLN A 218 -6.84 -19.54 -10.94
C GLN A 218 -6.48 -18.41 -11.90
N ARG A 219 -7.07 -17.22 -11.77
CA ARG A 219 -6.79 -16.08 -12.65
C ARG A 219 -5.34 -15.63 -12.56
N ILE A 220 -4.78 -15.49 -11.35
CA ILE A 220 -3.37 -15.15 -11.13
C ILE A 220 -2.48 -16.22 -11.76
N SER A 221 -2.79 -17.51 -11.55
CA SER A 221 -2.05 -18.63 -12.14
C SER A 221 -2.01 -18.56 -13.67
N HIS A 222 -3.12 -18.23 -14.33
CA HIS A 222 -3.14 -18.04 -15.78
C HIS A 222 -2.27 -16.86 -16.21
N TRP A 223 -2.38 -15.71 -15.53
CA TRP A 223 -1.57 -14.54 -15.86
C TRP A 223 -0.07 -14.73 -15.60
N MET A 224 0.32 -15.50 -14.59
CA MET A 224 1.73 -15.89 -14.42
C MET A 224 2.22 -16.69 -15.63
N ARG A 225 1.44 -17.63 -16.17
CA ARG A 225 1.82 -18.33 -17.42
C ARG A 225 1.93 -17.36 -18.60
N ASP A 226 0.98 -16.44 -18.74
CA ASP A 226 1.00 -15.42 -19.81
C ASP A 226 2.21 -14.46 -19.69
N CYS A 227 2.67 -14.19 -18.46
CA CYS A 227 3.87 -13.40 -18.20
C CYS A 227 5.18 -14.18 -18.49
N GLY A 228 5.10 -15.48 -18.76
CA GLY A 228 6.25 -16.28 -19.17
C GLY A 228 7.08 -16.85 -18.02
N PHE A 229 6.45 -17.09 -16.86
CA PHE A 229 7.01 -17.93 -15.80
C PHE A 229 7.19 -19.38 -16.31
N ASP A 230 8.27 -20.04 -15.88
CA ASP A 230 8.65 -21.38 -16.31
C ASP A 230 7.84 -22.47 -15.57
N GLU A 231 7.57 -22.25 -14.28
CA GLU A 231 6.71 -23.11 -13.45
C GLU A 231 5.59 -22.27 -12.83
N VAL A 232 4.36 -22.78 -12.84
CA VAL A 232 3.22 -22.15 -12.16
C VAL A 232 2.32 -23.22 -11.54
N GLU A 233 2.14 -23.14 -10.23
CA GLU A 233 1.30 -24.06 -9.45
C GLU A 233 0.42 -23.32 -8.42
N ILE A 234 -0.61 -24.01 -7.93
CA ILE A 234 -1.35 -23.63 -6.73
C ILE A 234 -1.00 -24.68 -5.69
N ASP A 235 -0.41 -24.26 -4.57
CA ASP A 235 0.16 -25.16 -3.59
C ASP A 235 -0.87 -25.74 -2.59
N ALA A 236 -0.41 -26.55 -1.64
CA ALA A 236 -1.29 -27.26 -0.70
C ALA A 236 -2.09 -26.37 0.27
N VAL A 237 -1.73 -25.09 0.41
CA VAL A 237 -2.52 -24.10 1.16
C VAL A 237 -3.24 -23.12 0.25
N GLY A 238 -3.08 -23.25 -1.06
CA GLY A 238 -3.73 -22.42 -2.06
C GLY A 238 -2.90 -21.21 -2.49
N ASN A 239 -1.63 -21.09 -2.08
CA ASN A 239 -0.78 -20.03 -2.60
C ASN A 239 -0.59 -20.24 -4.11
N VAL A 240 -0.57 -19.16 -4.88
CA VAL A 240 -0.23 -19.21 -6.31
C VAL A 240 1.25 -18.94 -6.46
N VAL A 241 2.02 -19.93 -6.89
CA VAL A 241 3.48 -19.85 -6.98
C VAL A 241 3.90 -19.85 -8.44
N GLY A 242 4.60 -18.79 -8.86
CA GLY A 242 5.24 -18.68 -10.17
C GLY A 242 6.76 -18.64 -10.01
N ARG A 243 7.49 -19.48 -10.76
CA ARG A 243 8.97 -19.43 -10.83
C ARG A 243 9.47 -19.07 -12.21
N TYR A 244 10.38 -18.10 -12.25
CA TYR A 244 11.17 -17.73 -13.42
C TYR A 244 12.62 -18.17 -13.17
N HIS A 245 13.11 -19.11 -13.97
CA HIS A 245 14.38 -19.79 -13.74
C HIS A 245 15.58 -18.86 -13.98
N PRO A 246 16.70 -19.08 -13.25
CA PRO A 246 17.96 -18.40 -13.53
C PRO A 246 18.52 -18.74 -14.92
N ALA A 247 19.49 -17.96 -15.37
CA ALA A 247 20.29 -18.29 -16.54
C ALA A 247 21.00 -19.63 -16.32
N GLN A 248 20.96 -20.52 -17.33
CA GLN A 248 21.69 -21.79 -17.26
C GLN A 248 23.20 -21.54 -17.36
N GLU A 249 23.98 -22.14 -16.46
CA GLU A 249 25.44 -22.08 -16.53
C GLU A 249 25.94 -22.72 -17.85
N GLY A 250 26.65 -21.93 -18.66
CA GLY A 250 27.23 -22.36 -19.95
C GLY A 250 26.48 -21.92 -21.21
N GLY A 251 25.32 -21.27 -21.08
CA GLY A 251 24.56 -20.72 -22.21
C GLY A 251 25.11 -19.38 -22.70
N ASN A 252 26.29 -19.37 -23.32
CA ASN A 252 26.79 -18.19 -24.00
C ASN A 252 25.80 -17.83 -25.13
N SER A 253 25.32 -16.58 -25.14
CA SER A 253 24.49 -16.03 -26.20
C SER A 253 25.26 -16.07 -27.53
N ALA A 254 25.04 -17.10 -28.34
CA ALA A 254 25.56 -17.19 -29.69
C ALA A 254 24.42 -17.51 -30.67
N ALA A 255 24.25 -16.63 -31.65
CA ALA A 255 23.34 -16.78 -32.78
C ALA A 255 23.52 -18.15 -33.50
N PRO A 256 22.49 -18.68 -34.17
CA PRO A 256 22.53 -20.03 -34.72
C PRO A 256 23.44 -20.11 -35.94
N GLY A 257 24.58 -20.81 -35.82
CA GLY A 257 25.55 -20.98 -36.89
C GLY A 257 26.35 -22.29 -36.84
N ARG A 258 25.84 -23.29 -37.58
CA ARG A 258 26.46 -24.53 -38.10
C ARG A 258 27.15 -25.53 -37.14
N PRO A 259 26.98 -26.85 -37.37
CA PRO A 259 27.58 -27.90 -36.55
C PRO A 259 29.08 -28.07 -36.87
N LYS A 260 29.93 -28.13 -35.84
CA LYS A 260 31.31 -28.63 -35.96
C LYS A 260 31.41 -30.06 -35.43
N GLN A 261 32.12 -30.86 -36.22
CA GLN A 261 32.38 -32.29 -36.05
C GLN A 261 33.20 -32.62 -34.81
N ALA A 262 32.96 -33.82 -34.28
CA ALA A 262 33.62 -34.43 -33.13
C ALA A 262 35.10 -34.76 -33.38
N ALA A 263 35.92 -34.55 -32.36
CA ALA A 263 37.24 -35.15 -32.23
C ALA A 263 37.40 -35.75 -30.81
N ALA A 264 38.01 -36.93 -30.74
CA ALA A 264 38.13 -37.79 -29.56
C ALA A 264 39.11 -37.25 -28.48
N PRO A 265 39.01 -37.69 -27.22
CA PRO A 265 39.82 -37.14 -26.12
C PRO A 265 41.18 -37.85 -26.01
N SER A 266 42.22 -37.08 -25.66
CA SER A 266 43.47 -37.60 -25.09
C SER A 266 43.63 -37.02 -23.69
N GLY A 267 44.02 -37.89 -22.75
CA GLY A 267 43.95 -37.65 -21.32
C GLY A 267 45.03 -36.73 -20.75
N GLY A 268 44.74 -36.24 -19.55
CA GLY A 268 45.67 -35.52 -18.68
C GLY A 268 44.96 -35.10 -17.41
N SER A 269 45.17 -35.85 -16.32
CA SER A 269 44.58 -35.56 -15.02
C SER A 269 45.35 -34.44 -14.32
N ALA A 270 44.65 -33.38 -13.94
CA ALA A 270 45.06 -32.48 -12.88
C ALA A 270 43.80 -32.11 -12.10
N ALA A 271 43.68 -32.66 -10.89
CA ALA A 271 42.62 -32.33 -9.95
C ALA A 271 42.81 -30.88 -9.50
N HIS A 272 42.10 -29.97 -10.16
CA HIS A 272 41.67 -28.74 -9.53
C HIS A 272 40.35 -29.05 -8.84
N GLU A 273 40.30 -28.90 -7.51
CA GLU A 273 39.06 -28.73 -6.78
C GLU A 273 38.32 -27.53 -7.38
N VAL A 274 37.38 -27.83 -8.26
CA VAL A 274 36.34 -26.90 -8.66
C VAL A 274 35.49 -26.75 -7.41
N ALA A 275 35.60 -25.61 -6.74
CA ALA A 275 34.59 -25.20 -5.77
C ALA A 275 33.24 -25.36 -6.45
N SER A 276 32.40 -26.27 -5.95
CA SER A 276 31.06 -26.45 -6.51
C SER A 276 30.33 -25.12 -6.34
N VAL A 277 30.15 -24.40 -7.44
CA VAL A 277 29.25 -23.25 -7.48
C VAL A 277 27.90 -23.80 -7.05
N GLY A 278 27.38 -23.29 -5.92
CA GLY A 278 26.12 -23.77 -5.37
C GLY A 278 24.99 -23.58 -6.39
N ALA A 279 23.96 -24.43 -6.31
CA ALA A 279 22.78 -24.30 -7.17
C ALA A 279 22.25 -22.85 -7.13
N PRO A 280 21.83 -22.29 -8.28
CA PRO A 280 21.43 -20.89 -8.34
C PRO A 280 20.25 -20.60 -7.42
N ARG A 281 20.35 -19.51 -6.66
CA ARG A 281 19.37 -19.08 -5.66
C ARG A 281 18.19 -18.34 -6.31
N TYR A 282 17.10 -18.18 -5.56
CA TYR A 282 15.92 -17.42 -5.95
C TYR A 282 15.77 -16.13 -5.12
N LEU A 283 15.27 -15.06 -5.74
CA LEU A 283 14.64 -13.96 -5.03
C LEU A 283 13.19 -14.32 -4.79
N LEU A 284 12.76 -14.38 -3.53
CA LEU A 284 11.36 -14.54 -3.18
C LEU A 284 10.70 -13.17 -3.13
N THR A 285 9.50 -13.07 -3.69
CA THR A 285 8.67 -11.87 -3.65
C THR A 285 7.20 -12.26 -3.74
N GLY A 286 6.30 -11.36 -3.41
CA GLY A 286 4.88 -11.67 -3.35
C GLY A 286 4.17 -10.88 -2.28
N SER A 287 2.86 -11.12 -2.20
CA SER A 287 1.95 -10.61 -1.19
C SER A 287 0.62 -11.35 -1.32
N HIS A 288 -0.42 -10.97 -0.58
CA HIS A 288 -1.68 -11.70 -0.50
C HIS A 288 -2.72 -11.30 -1.56
N TYR A 289 -3.72 -12.16 -1.81
CA TYR A 289 -4.81 -11.86 -2.77
C TYR A 289 -6.23 -11.96 -2.20
N ASP A 290 -6.37 -12.49 -0.99
CA ASP A 290 -7.58 -12.38 -0.18
C ASP A 290 -7.82 -10.91 0.24
N THR A 291 -9.02 -10.61 0.73
CA THR A 291 -9.37 -9.27 1.18
C THR A 291 -10.17 -9.31 2.47
N VAL A 292 -10.16 -8.20 3.20
CA VAL A 292 -11.24 -7.90 4.15
C VAL A 292 -12.61 -7.84 3.46
N ARG A 293 -13.67 -7.92 4.26
CA ARG A 293 -15.04 -7.73 3.77
C ARG A 293 -15.24 -6.29 3.32
N ASN A 294 -15.76 -6.10 2.11
CA ASN A 294 -15.93 -4.78 1.50
C ASN A 294 -14.62 -3.97 1.47
N GLY A 295 -13.52 -4.65 1.14
CA GLY A 295 -12.17 -4.09 1.09
C GLY A 295 -11.88 -3.29 -0.18
N GLY A 296 -10.63 -2.83 -0.28
CA GLY A 296 -10.06 -2.20 -1.46
C GLY A 296 -9.56 -3.20 -2.50
N LYS A 297 -9.07 -2.70 -3.63
CA LYS A 297 -8.66 -3.53 -4.78
C LYS A 297 -7.15 -3.76 -4.86
N TYR A 298 -6.35 -3.03 -4.08
CA TYR A 298 -4.89 -2.95 -4.25
C TYR A 298 -4.11 -3.50 -3.06
N ASP A 299 -4.73 -3.52 -1.88
CA ASP A 299 -4.24 -4.23 -0.70
C ASP A 299 -3.82 -5.67 -1.04
N GLY A 300 -2.59 -6.05 -0.66
CA GLY A 300 -1.92 -7.28 -1.04
C GLY A 300 -1.59 -7.41 -2.53
N ARG A 301 -2.61 -7.33 -3.38
CA ARG A 301 -2.55 -7.65 -4.82
C ARG A 301 -1.49 -6.86 -5.58
N LEU A 302 -1.20 -5.63 -5.17
CA LEU A 302 -0.13 -4.83 -5.74
C LEU A 302 1.23 -5.54 -5.67
N GLY A 303 1.53 -6.20 -4.55
CA GLY A 303 2.76 -6.94 -4.30
C GLY A 303 2.94 -8.20 -5.12
N ILE A 304 1.85 -8.69 -5.73
CA ILE A 304 1.88 -9.80 -6.70
C ILE A 304 2.15 -9.26 -8.11
N PHE A 305 1.44 -8.20 -8.49
CA PHE A 305 1.43 -7.74 -9.88
C PHE A 305 2.64 -6.90 -10.28
N VAL A 306 3.26 -6.17 -9.35
CA VAL A 306 4.51 -5.43 -9.59
C VAL A 306 5.66 -6.37 -10.03
N PRO A 307 6.00 -7.45 -9.30
CA PRO A 307 7.03 -8.37 -9.75
C PRO A 307 6.61 -9.18 -10.99
N MET A 308 5.33 -9.49 -11.18
CA MET A 308 4.84 -10.10 -12.43
C MET A 308 5.10 -9.22 -13.66
N ALA A 309 4.90 -7.90 -13.55
CA ALA A 309 5.22 -6.97 -14.63
C ALA A 309 6.71 -7.01 -15.00
N CYS A 310 7.59 -7.11 -14.00
CA CYS A 310 9.03 -7.25 -14.21
C CYS A 310 9.40 -8.57 -14.90
N VAL A 311 8.82 -9.70 -14.47
CA VAL A 311 9.04 -11.01 -15.10
C VAL A 311 8.56 -11.02 -16.55
N ARG A 312 7.39 -10.44 -16.82
CA ARG A 312 6.85 -10.30 -18.19
C ARG A 312 7.82 -9.54 -19.10
N GLU A 313 8.41 -8.45 -18.59
CA GLU A 313 9.35 -7.65 -19.37
C GLU A 313 10.69 -8.38 -19.59
N LEU A 314 11.21 -9.09 -18.58
CA LEU A 314 12.37 -9.97 -18.74
C LEU A 314 12.12 -11.06 -19.79
N HIS A 315 10.96 -11.71 -19.72
CA HIS A 315 10.56 -12.74 -20.69
C HIS A 315 10.43 -12.17 -22.11
N ARG A 316 9.78 -11.01 -22.28
CA ARG A 316 9.64 -10.32 -23.56
C ARG A 316 10.98 -9.96 -24.19
N GLN A 317 11.98 -9.64 -23.36
CA GLN A 317 13.36 -9.37 -23.79
C GLN A 317 14.20 -10.64 -24.00
N GLY A 318 13.68 -11.83 -23.67
CA GLY A 318 14.44 -13.08 -23.67
C GLY A 318 15.57 -13.11 -22.65
N LYS A 319 15.50 -12.29 -21.60
CA LYS A 319 16.57 -12.08 -20.62
C LYS A 319 16.38 -12.95 -19.38
N ARG A 320 17.37 -13.76 -19.03
CA ARG A 320 17.47 -14.45 -17.73
C ARG A 320 18.48 -13.75 -16.81
N LEU A 321 18.26 -13.82 -15.51
CA LEU A 321 19.13 -13.26 -14.47
C LEU A 321 20.05 -14.35 -13.87
N PRO A 322 21.15 -14.02 -13.18
CA PRO A 322 22.00 -15.03 -12.54
C PRO A 322 21.33 -15.75 -11.35
N PHE A 323 20.14 -15.31 -10.95
CA PHE A 323 19.27 -15.91 -9.94
C PHE A 323 17.85 -16.05 -10.50
N GLY A 324 17.06 -16.95 -9.92
CA GLY A 324 15.64 -17.11 -10.28
C GLY A 324 14.74 -16.12 -9.52
N ILE A 325 13.52 -15.93 -10.00
CA ILE A 325 12.49 -15.13 -9.30
C ILE A 325 11.34 -16.08 -8.94
N GLU A 326 10.97 -16.14 -7.67
CA GLU A 326 9.76 -16.82 -7.20
C GLU A 326 8.76 -15.76 -6.73
N VAL A 327 7.62 -15.67 -7.42
CA VAL A 327 6.51 -14.79 -7.05
C VAL A 327 5.42 -15.64 -6.41
N VAL A 328 5.01 -15.27 -5.19
CA VAL A 328 3.95 -15.95 -4.45
C VAL A 328 2.76 -15.02 -4.26
N GLY A 329 1.60 -15.41 -4.78
CA GLY A 329 0.32 -14.87 -4.34
C GLY A 329 -0.11 -15.64 -3.10
N PHE A 330 0.10 -15.08 -1.91
CA PHE A 330 -0.26 -15.73 -0.65
C PHE A 330 -1.77 -15.82 -0.52
N SER A 331 -2.22 -17.00 -0.10
CA SER A 331 -3.64 -17.32 -0.11
C SER A 331 -4.44 -16.66 0.98
N GLU A 332 -3.80 -16.26 2.07
CA GLU A 332 -4.50 -15.80 3.26
C GLU A 332 -3.55 -15.01 4.17
N GLU A 333 -3.84 -13.72 4.28
CA GLU A 333 -3.22 -12.80 5.23
C GLU A 333 -4.25 -12.24 6.23
N GLU A 334 -5.48 -11.93 5.82
CA GLU A 334 -6.39 -11.03 6.56
C GLU A 334 -7.19 -11.66 7.72
N GLY A 335 -7.22 -12.98 7.81
CA GLY A 335 -7.85 -13.76 8.87
C GLY A 335 -9.37 -13.69 8.89
N GLN A 336 -10.01 -13.43 7.75
CA GLN A 336 -11.42 -13.05 7.70
C GLN A 336 -12.40 -14.21 7.82
N ARG A 337 -12.04 -15.38 7.26
CA ARG A 337 -12.89 -16.58 7.30
C ARG A 337 -12.59 -17.45 8.51
N TYR A 338 -11.30 -17.63 8.79
CA TYR A 338 -10.78 -18.39 9.92
C TYR A 338 -9.79 -17.53 10.69
N LYS A 339 -9.66 -17.75 12.01
CA LYS A 339 -8.67 -17.04 12.85
C LYS A 339 -7.28 -17.67 12.65
N ALA A 340 -6.78 -17.55 11.43
CA ALA A 340 -5.56 -18.15 10.92
C ALA A 340 -4.82 -17.17 9.99
N THR A 341 -4.58 -15.95 10.48
CA THR A 341 -3.80 -14.91 9.79
C THR A 341 -2.41 -15.42 9.39
N PHE A 342 -1.92 -15.03 8.22
CA PHE A 342 -0.64 -15.45 7.64
C PHE A 342 -0.53 -16.97 7.42
N LEU A 343 -1.64 -17.65 7.12
CA LEU A 343 -1.63 -19.09 6.90
C LEU A 343 -0.75 -19.47 5.70
N GLY A 344 -0.82 -18.68 4.62
CA GLY A 344 -0.07 -18.93 3.38
C GLY A 344 1.44 -18.84 3.57
N SER A 345 1.91 -17.72 4.11
CA SER A 345 3.33 -17.47 4.41
C SER A 345 3.83 -18.31 5.59
N GLY A 346 2.99 -18.57 6.59
CA GLY A 346 3.27 -19.48 7.70
C GLY A 346 3.62 -20.89 7.22
N ALA A 347 2.89 -21.42 6.24
CA ALA A 347 3.21 -22.72 5.65
C ALA A 347 4.59 -22.75 4.98
N LEU A 348 5.04 -21.64 4.38
CA LEU A 348 6.35 -21.56 3.73
C LEU A 348 7.51 -21.55 4.72
N ILE A 349 7.28 -21.13 5.97
CA ILE A 349 8.30 -21.17 7.03
C ILE A 349 8.19 -22.42 7.93
N GLY A 350 7.15 -23.23 7.74
CA GLY A 350 6.86 -24.40 8.57
C GLY A 350 6.06 -24.10 9.85
N ASP A 351 5.44 -22.92 9.95
CA ASP A 351 4.58 -22.46 11.06
C ASP A 351 3.08 -22.63 10.77
N PHE A 352 2.71 -23.54 9.84
CA PHE A 352 1.30 -23.91 9.69
C PHE A 352 0.83 -24.68 10.92
N LYS A 353 -0.26 -24.22 11.55
CA LYS A 353 -0.75 -24.82 12.80
C LYS A 353 -1.84 -25.87 12.52
N PRO A 354 -1.61 -27.16 12.83
CA PRO A 354 -2.59 -28.21 12.54
C PRO A 354 -3.96 -27.99 13.20
N GLU A 355 -4.01 -27.32 14.35
CA GLU A 355 -5.26 -26.99 15.04
C GLU A 355 -6.16 -26.04 14.25
N TRP A 356 -5.62 -25.29 13.28
CA TRP A 356 -6.43 -24.47 12.38
C TRP A 356 -7.41 -25.29 11.54
N LEU A 357 -7.06 -26.54 11.23
CA LEU A 357 -7.89 -27.45 10.43
C LEU A 357 -9.27 -27.70 11.06
N GLU A 358 -9.37 -27.60 12.39
CA GLU A 358 -10.59 -27.85 13.15
C GLU A 358 -11.40 -26.57 13.43
N GLN A 359 -10.87 -25.39 13.07
CA GLN A 359 -11.60 -24.13 13.19
C GLN A 359 -12.77 -24.11 12.21
N LYS A 360 -13.92 -23.59 12.65
CA LYS A 360 -15.13 -23.44 11.86
C LYS A 360 -15.33 -21.99 11.46
N ASP A 361 -15.80 -21.78 10.24
CA ASP A 361 -16.30 -20.49 9.80
C ASP A 361 -17.71 -20.21 10.35
N ALA A 362 -18.31 -19.10 9.94
CA ALA A 362 -19.64 -18.68 10.40
C ALA A 362 -20.77 -19.64 10.00
N ASP A 363 -20.58 -20.44 8.96
CA ASP A 363 -21.54 -21.43 8.47
C ASP A 363 -21.27 -22.83 9.05
N GLY A 364 -20.26 -22.96 9.91
CA GLY A 364 -19.89 -24.20 10.58
C GLY A 364 -18.97 -25.11 9.77
N ILE A 365 -18.47 -24.65 8.62
CA ILE A 365 -17.55 -25.40 7.75
C ILE A 365 -16.14 -25.30 8.32
N THR A 366 -15.51 -26.45 8.54
CA THR A 366 -14.13 -26.50 9.02
C THR A 366 -13.13 -26.10 7.93
N LEU A 367 -11.97 -25.57 8.34
CA LEU A 367 -10.88 -25.26 7.39
C LEU A 367 -10.45 -26.51 6.61
N ARG A 368 -10.46 -27.69 7.28
CA ARG A 368 -10.24 -28.99 6.64
C ARG A 368 -11.23 -29.27 5.51
N GLU A 369 -12.53 -29.12 5.77
CA GLU A 369 -13.57 -29.33 4.75
C GLU A 369 -13.43 -28.34 3.59
N ALA A 370 -13.08 -27.08 3.88
CA ALA A 370 -12.85 -26.06 2.84
C ALA A 370 -11.65 -26.43 1.94
N MET A 371 -10.52 -26.84 2.53
CA MET A 371 -9.33 -27.32 1.78
C MET A 371 -9.65 -28.54 0.92
N GLN A 372 -10.33 -29.53 1.49
CA GLN A 372 -10.73 -30.75 0.77
C GLN A 372 -11.69 -30.42 -0.38
N HIS A 373 -12.66 -29.53 -0.15
CA HIS A 373 -13.59 -29.06 -1.17
C HIS A 373 -12.88 -28.28 -2.30
N ALA A 374 -11.82 -27.55 -1.98
CA ALA A 374 -10.96 -26.90 -2.96
C ALA A 374 -10.01 -27.85 -3.69
N GLY A 375 -9.95 -29.13 -3.30
CA GLY A 375 -9.07 -30.14 -3.90
C GLY A 375 -7.61 -30.04 -3.43
N LEU A 376 -7.35 -29.35 -2.32
CA LEU A 376 -6.00 -29.17 -1.78
C LEU A 376 -5.59 -30.39 -0.93
N CYS A 377 -4.33 -30.80 -1.07
CA CYS A 377 -3.77 -31.94 -0.35
C CYS A 377 -3.14 -31.50 0.98
N ILE A 378 -3.86 -31.66 2.09
CA ILE A 378 -3.39 -31.24 3.43
C ILE A 378 -2.07 -31.92 3.83
N ASP A 379 -1.88 -33.18 3.42
CA ASP A 379 -0.65 -33.95 3.73
C ASP A 379 0.60 -33.40 3.00
N ASP A 380 0.40 -32.54 2.00
CA ASP A 380 1.49 -31.86 1.28
C ASP A 380 1.92 -30.54 1.93
N ILE A 381 1.19 -30.01 2.92
CA ILE A 381 1.53 -28.74 3.58
C ILE A 381 2.97 -28.72 4.14
N PRO A 382 3.47 -29.77 4.83
CA PRO A 382 4.85 -29.77 5.32
C PRO A 382 5.91 -29.68 4.20
N LYS A 383 5.56 -30.06 2.97
CA LYS A 383 6.48 -30.00 1.81
C LYS A 383 6.66 -28.58 1.29
N LEU A 384 5.82 -27.63 1.71
CA LEU A 384 5.89 -26.23 1.30
C LEU A 384 7.02 -25.47 1.98
N GLN A 385 7.56 -25.99 3.08
CA GLN A 385 8.61 -25.31 3.83
C GLN A 385 9.82 -25.00 2.92
N ARG A 386 10.19 -23.72 2.87
CA ARG A 386 11.32 -23.24 2.09
C ARG A 386 12.62 -23.45 2.84
N ASP A 387 13.61 -23.95 2.11
CA ASP A 387 15.00 -23.96 2.56
C ASP A 387 15.61 -22.58 2.30
N ALA A 388 15.80 -21.80 3.36
CA ALA A 388 16.32 -20.43 3.28
C ALA A 388 17.66 -20.32 2.55
N ALA A 389 18.49 -21.38 2.53
CA ALA A 389 19.77 -21.39 1.82
C ALA A 389 19.61 -21.27 0.29
N LYS A 390 18.42 -21.59 -0.25
CA LYS A 390 18.10 -21.48 -1.67
C LYS A 390 17.60 -20.09 -2.08
N TYR A 391 17.45 -19.17 -1.13
CA TYR A 391 16.90 -17.83 -1.37
C TYR A 391 17.92 -16.72 -1.06
N LEU A 392 17.83 -15.62 -1.80
CA LEU A 392 18.60 -14.40 -1.54
C LEU A 392 17.99 -13.60 -0.37
N GLY A 393 16.67 -13.67 -0.24
CA GLY A 393 15.84 -12.90 0.68
C GLY A 393 14.42 -12.78 0.15
N PHE A 394 13.59 -12.04 0.89
CA PHE A 394 12.21 -11.71 0.53
C PHE A 394 12.06 -10.21 0.32
N ILE A 395 11.44 -9.78 -0.78
CA ILE A 395 11.02 -8.38 -0.92
C ILE A 395 9.55 -8.30 -1.28
N GLU A 396 8.84 -7.36 -0.66
CA GLU A 396 7.40 -7.19 -0.85
C GLU A 396 7.09 -5.73 -1.17
N VAL A 397 6.24 -5.52 -2.17
CA VAL A 397 5.70 -4.20 -2.53
C VAL A 397 4.28 -4.15 -2.02
N HIS A 398 3.89 -3.06 -1.40
CA HIS A 398 2.56 -2.94 -0.81
C HIS A 398 2.06 -1.49 -0.88
N ILE A 399 0.76 -1.26 -0.79
CA ILE A 399 0.27 0.08 -0.50
C ILE A 399 0.61 0.46 0.95
N GLU A 400 0.78 1.75 1.23
CA GLU A 400 1.11 2.21 2.59
C GLU A 400 0.03 1.86 3.64
N GLN A 401 -1.25 1.85 3.24
CA GLN A 401 -2.43 1.75 4.11
C GLN A 401 -2.55 2.87 5.16
N GLY A 402 -1.71 3.90 5.05
CA GLY A 402 -1.65 5.07 5.92
C GLY A 402 -1.55 6.36 5.13
N PRO A 403 -1.74 7.53 5.78
CA PRO A 403 -1.84 8.80 5.10
C PRO A 403 -0.49 9.45 4.77
N VAL A 404 0.65 8.92 5.23
CA VAL A 404 1.92 9.65 5.32
C VAL A 404 2.46 10.01 3.93
N LEU A 405 2.59 9.04 3.01
CA LEU A 405 3.05 9.29 1.65
C LEU A 405 2.06 10.17 0.87
N ASN A 406 0.77 10.04 1.15
CA ASN A 406 -0.25 10.91 0.56
C ASN A 406 -0.11 12.35 1.04
N GLU A 407 0.02 12.57 2.35
CA GLU A 407 0.18 13.88 2.95
C GLU A 407 1.47 14.58 2.50
N LEU A 408 2.57 13.82 2.41
CA LEU A 408 3.86 14.31 1.90
C LEU A 408 3.91 14.45 0.37
N ASP A 409 2.91 13.92 -0.34
CA ASP A 409 2.87 13.83 -1.80
C ASP A 409 4.12 13.16 -2.42
N ILE A 410 4.59 12.08 -1.77
CA ILE A 410 5.73 11.25 -2.20
C ILE A 410 5.19 9.92 -2.72
N PRO A 411 5.67 9.38 -3.86
CA PRO A 411 5.07 8.19 -4.47
C PRO A 411 5.45 6.87 -3.76
N LEU A 412 6.66 6.80 -3.20
CA LEU A 412 7.25 5.57 -2.67
C LEU A 412 7.83 5.77 -1.27
N GLY A 413 7.67 4.77 -0.40
CA GLY A 413 8.24 4.75 0.96
C GLY A 413 9.06 3.49 1.19
N ILE A 414 10.25 3.64 1.79
CA ILE A 414 11.12 2.52 2.13
C ILE A 414 10.81 2.07 3.55
N VAL A 415 10.35 0.83 3.70
CA VAL A 415 9.93 0.33 5.01
C VAL A 415 11.15 0.07 5.90
N THR A 416 11.08 0.54 7.14
CA THR A 416 12.13 0.36 8.15
C THR A 416 11.93 -0.89 8.98
N SER A 417 10.70 -1.11 9.41
CA SER A 417 10.27 -2.29 10.12
C SER A 417 8.78 -2.45 9.95
N ILE A 418 8.31 -3.69 10.04
CA ILE A 418 6.91 -3.95 10.39
C ILE A 418 6.82 -3.93 11.91
N ASN A 419 5.92 -3.12 12.44
CA ASN A 419 5.84 -2.89 13.88
C ASN A 419 5.42 -4.17 14.62
N GLY A 420 6.16 -4.50 15.68
CA GLY A 420 5.72 -5.49 16.65
C GLY A 420 4.55 -4.93 17.45
N SER A 421 3.67 -5.80 17.94
CA SER A 421 2.48 -5.38 18.69
C SER A 421 2.21 -6.24 19.92
N VAL A 422 1.68 -5.63 20.97
CA VAL A 422 1.05 -6.30 22.11
C VAL A 422 -0.35 -5.71 22.29
N ARG A 423 -1.35 -6.58 22.39
CA ARG A 423 -2.74 -6.19 22.62
C ARG A 423 -3.28 -6.79 23.91
N TYR A 424 -3.93 -5.96 24.71
CA TYR A 424 -4.64 -6.37 25.92
C TYR A 424 -6.13 -6.05 25.84
N ILE A 425 -6.95 -6.89 26.45
CA ILE A 425 -8.30 -6.55 26.89
C ILE A 425 -8.25 -6.37 28.41
N ALA A 426 -8.68 -5.20 28.87
CA ALA A 426 -8.56 -4.79 30.26
C ALA A 426 -9.90 -4.30 30.82
N GLU A 427 -10.04 -4.37 32.13
CA GLU A 427 -11.20 -3.86 32.85
C GLU A 427 -10.76 -3.20 34.16
N TYR A 428 -11.22 -1.98 34.39
CA TYR A 428 -11.25 -1.39 35.72
C TYR A 428 -12.61 -1.64 36.37
N ILE A 429 -12.60 -2.05 37.64
CA ILE A 429 -13.78 -2.36 38.44
C ILE A 429 -13.74 -1.49 39.69
N GLY A 430 -14.63 -0.50 39.73
CA GLY A 430 -14.82 0.42 40.83
C GLY A 430 -16.13 0.17 41.56
N THR A 431 -16.89 1.23 41.83
CA THR A 431 -18.18 1.13 42.51
C THR A 431 -19.19 2.08 41.91
N ALA A 432 -20.29 1.54 41.41
CA ALA A 432 -21.40 2.36 40.91
C ALA A 432 -22.07 3.09 42.07
N SER A 433 -22.24 4.40 41.94
CA SER A 433 -22.87 5.23 42.97
C SER A 433 -23.55 6.47 42.37
N HIS A 434 -24.35 7.18 43.16
CA HIS A 434 -25.10 8.33 42.66
C HIS A 434 -24.17 9.54 42.39
N ALA A 435 -24.24 10.10 41.19
CA ALA A 435 -23.31 11.14 40.71
C ALA A 435 -23.44 12.48 41.48
N GLY A 436 -24.61 12.79 42.04
CA GLY A 436 -24.83 14.05 42.77
C GLY A 436 -24.52 13.98 44.26
N THR A 437 -24.60 12.80 44.87
CA THR A 437 -24.53 12.64 46.33
C THR A 437 -23.26 11.95 46.81
N THR A 438 -22.49 11.33 45.90
CA THR A 438 -21.19 10.75 46.24
C THR A 438 -20.09 11.82 46.17
N PRO A 439 -19.45 12.18 47.30
CA PRO A 439 -18.33 13.14 47.31
C PRO A 439 -17.16 12.66 46.45
N MET A 440 -16.39 13.59 45.87
CA MET A 440 -15.32 13.26 44.93
C MET A 440 -14.21 12.39 45.54
N ASP A 441 -13.85 12.61 46.81
CA ASP A 441 -12.83 11.86 47.56
C ASP A 441 -13.25 10.42 47.91
N ARG A 442 -14.51 10.05 47.64
CA ARG A 442 -15.07 8.72 47.94
C ARG A 442 -15.41 7.90 46.70
N ARG A 443 -15.18 8.45 45.51
CA ARG A 443 -15.49 7.76 44.25
C ARG A 443 -14.41 6.73 43.90
N ARG A 444 -14.87 5.59 43.40
CA ARG A 444 -14.05 4.58 42.72
C ARG A 444 -14.54 4.52 41.27
N ASP A 445 -14.23 5.57 40.52
CA ASP A 445 -14.72 5.78 39.16
C ASP A 445 -13.84 5.03 38.16
N ALA A 446 -14.39 3.97 37.57
CA ALA A 446 -13.66 3.11 36.64
C ALA A 446 -13.40 3.80 35.30
N ALA A 447 -14.33 4.65 34.83
CA ALA A 447 -14.19 5.34 33.55
C ALA A 447 -13.10 6.41 33.61
N LEU A 448 -13.01 7.15 34.72
CA LEU A 448 -11.91 8.09 34.93
C LEU A 448 -10.55 7.41 35.13
N GLY A 449 -10.52 6.18 35.65
CA GLY A 449 -9.31 5.36 35.64
C GLY A 449 -8.86 5.03 34.21
N ALA A 450 -9.79 4.60 33.36
CA ALA A 450 -9.50 4.29 31.95
C ALA A 450 -9.07 5.53 31.16
N ALA A 451 -9.75 6.67 31.35
CA ALA A 451 -9.41 7.92 30.69
C ALA A 451 -7.98 8.42 31.04
N GLU A 452 -7.58 8.30 32.31
CA GLU A 452 -6.22 8.66 32.73
C GLU A 452 -5.17 7.76 32.09
N LEU A 453 -5.45 6.45 31.99
CA LEU A 453 -4.57 5.51 31.32
C LEU A 453 -4.47 5.81 29.82
N ALA A 454 -5.59 6.11 29.15
CA ALA A 454 -5.61 6.43 27.73
C ALA A 454 -4.71 7.62 27.39
N LEU A 455 -4.79 8.69 28.19
CA LEU A 455 -3.92 9.87 28.03
C LEU A 455 -2.45 9.54 28.27
N TYR A 456 -2.16 8.69 29.27
CA TYR A 456 -0.79 8.27 29.53
C TYR A 456 -0.23 7.40 28.39
N MET A 457 -1.02 6.47 27.85
CA MET A 457 -0.62 5.62 26.72
C MET A 457 -0.19 6.48 25.53
N GLU A 458 -1.02 7.44 25.13
CA GLU A 458 -0.71 8.40 24.06
C GLU A 458 0.59 9.16 24.37
N GLN A 459 0.69 9.76 25.56
CA GLN A 459 1.87 10.51 25.98
C GLN A 459 3.15 9.65 25.97
N ARG A 460 3.06 8.39 26.38
CA ARG A 460 4.20 7.49 26.49
C ARG A 460 4.67 7.03 25.12
N ALA A 461 3.76 6.71 24.20
CA ALA A 461 4.10 6.33 22.83
C ALA A 461 4.77 7.47 22.06
N ALA A 462 4.27 8.70 22.22
CA ALA A 462 4.84 9.89 21.57
C ALA A 462 6.31 10.19 21.96
N GLN A 463 6.80 9.65 23.07
CA GLN A 463 8.20 9.82 23.51
C GLN A 463 9.19 8.94 22.70
N ASP A 464 8.70 7.88 22.07
CA ASP A 464 9.49 6.89 21.34
C ASP A 464 9.62 7.22 19.83
N GLY A 465 9.01 8.32 19.38
CA GLY A 465 8.99 8.74 17.97
C GLY A 465 8.02 7.92 17.13
N ASP A 466 8.38 6.69 16.81
CA ASP A 466 7.67 5.81 15.86
C ASP A 466 6.75 4.77 16.53
N SER A 467 6.65 4.80 17.86
CA SER A 467 5.69 3.96 18.59
C SER A 467 4.29 4.55 18.56
N VAL A 468 3.29 3.67 18.59
CA VAL A 468 1.89 4.05 18.70
C VAL A 468 1.22 3.26 19.83
N ALA A 469 0.35 3.93 20.57
CA ALA A 469 -0.49 3.32 21.59
C ALA A 469 -1.94 3.78 21.40
N THR A 470 -2.87 2.84 21.41
CA THR A 470 -4.28 3.14 21.10
C THR A 470 -5.22 2.39 22.04
N MET A 471 -6.19 3.11 22.60
CA MET A 471 -7.35 2.54 23.29
C MET A 471 -8.55 2.56 22.32
N GLY A 472 -8.64 1.53 21.48
CA GLY A 472 -9.65 1.46 20.42
C GLY A 472 -11.04 1.06 20.90
N MET A 473 -11.12 0.35 22.03
CA MET A 473 -12.36 0.00 22.70
C MET A 473 -12.42 0.72 24.04
N LEU A 474 -13.54 1.39 24.33
CA LEU A 474 -13.82 2.00 25.62
C LEU A 474 -15.32 1.91 25.90
N HIS A 475 -15.70 1.05 26.85
CA HIS A 475 -17.09 0.71 27.12
C HIS A 475 -17.39 0.76 28.62
N VAL A 476 -18.47 1.45 28.98
CA VAL A 476 -19.02 1.48 30.34
C VAL A 476 -20.32 0.66 30.34
N PRO A 477 -20.29 -0.60 30.78
CA PRO A 477 -21.46 -1.46 30.78
C PRO A 477 -22.60 -0.84 31.60
N SER A 478 -23.79 -0.74 30.99
CA SER A 478 -24.98 -0.17 31.63
C SER A 478 -24.79 1.26 32.16
N GLY A 479 -23.95 2.07 31.50
CA GLY A 479 -23.71 3.46 31.87
C GLY A 479 -24.98 4.31 31.93
N SER A 480 -25.04 5.22 32.90
CA SER A 480 -26.13 6.19 33.08
C SER A 480 -25.57 7.57 33.40
N VAL A 481 -26.22 8.61 32.91
CA VAL A 481 -25.79 10.02 33.05
C VAL A 481 -25.60 10.45 34.52
N ASN A 482 -26.35 9.85 35.45
CA ASN A 482 -26.35 10.21 36.87
C ASN A 482 -25.71 9.16 37.79
N VAL A 483 -24.91 8.24 37.24
CA VAL A 483 -24.24 7.16 37.99
C VAL A 483 -22.74 7.22 37.74
N VAL A 484 -21.96 7.23 38.82
CA VAL A 484 -20.50 7.05 38.77
C VAL A 484 -20.20 5.68 38.15
N PRO A 485 -19.40 5.59 37.07
CA PRO A 485 -19.10 4.31 36.41
C PRO A 485 -18.41 3.30 37.34
N GLY A 486 -19.12 2.23 37.66
CA GLY A 486 -18.59 1.14 38.49
C GLY A 486 -17.70 0.14 37.73
N ARG A 487 -17.75 0.13 36.40
CA ARG A 487 -16.93 -0.73 35.54
C ARG A 487 -16.59 0.01 34.25
N CYS A 488 -15.41 -0.27 33.70
CA CYS A 488 -15.03 0.19 32.38
C CYS A 488 -14.14 -0.86 31.72
N GLN A 489 -14.56 -1.33 30.54
CA GLN A 489 -13.87 -2.32 29.72
C GLN A 489 -13.22 -1.61 28.55
N PHE A 490 -11.96 -1.93 28.28
CA PHE A 490 -11.20 -1.24 27.23
C PHE A 490 -10.11 -2.12 26.65
N SER A 491 -9.60 -1.74 25.48
CA SER A 491 -8.43 -2.38 24.86
C SER A 491 -7.18 -1.52 25.01
N MET A 492 -6.01 -2.17 24.94
CA MET A 492 -4.73 -1.49 24.77
C MET A 492 -4.01 -2.12 23.58
N ASP A 493 -3.77 -1.37 22.51
CA ASP A 493 -2.96 -1.78 21.36
C ASP A 493 -1.66 -0.97 21.36
N LEU A 494 -0.54 -1.66 21.56
CA LEU A 494 0.78 -1.07 21.79
C LEU A 494 1.73 -1.57 20.71
N ARG A 495 2.21 -0.69 19.83
CA ARG A 495 3.07 -1.07 18.69
C ARG A 495 4.35 -0.26 18.63
N ALA A 496 5.44 -0.89 18.20
CA ALA A 496 6.73 -0.23 18.01
C ALA A 496 7.56 -0.93 16.93
N PRO A 497 8.53 -0.22 16.30
CA PRO A 497 9.39 -0.78 15.26
C PRO A 497 10.40 -1.81 15.76
N THR A 498 10.62 -1.92 17.07
CA THR A 498 11.48 -2.97 17.64
C THR A 498 10.84 -3.60 18.87
N ASP A 499 11.15 -4.87 19.13
CA ASP A 499 10.67 -5.59 20.31
C ASP A 499 11.12 -4.90 21.60
N VAL A 500 12.36 -4.41 21.66
CA VAL A 500 12.91 -3.72 22.83
C VAL A 500 12.11 -2.45 23.15
N GLN A 501 11.81 -1.64 22.14
CA GLN A 501 11.02 -0.42 22.28
C GLN A 501 9.57 -0.72 22.67
N ARG A 502 8.96 -1.71 22.02
CA ARG A 502 7.60 -2.20 22.35
C ARG A 502 7.53 -2.64 23.81
N ASP A 503 8.46 -3.48 24.25
CA ASP A 503 8.45 -4.09 25.57
C ASP A 503 8.70 -3.05 26.67
N ALA A 504 9.52 -2.03 26.40
CA ALA A 504 9.68 -0.87 27.28
C ALA A 504 8.36 -0.08 27.43
N MET A 505 7.70 0.23 26.31
CA MET A 505 6.41 0.92 26.33
C MET A 505 5.33 0.10 27.05
N VAL A 506 5.24 -1.20 26.77
CA VAL A 506 4.32 -2.13 27.46
C VAL A 506 4.57 -2.12 28.96
N LYS A 507 5.82 -2.27 29.39
CA LYS A 507 6.19 -2.24 30.80
C LYS A 507 5.73 -0.95 31.48
N ASP A 508 5.95 0.20 30.85
CA ASP A 508 5.59 1.50 31.39
C ASP A 508 4.06 1.69 31.46
N VAL A 509 3.33 1.28 30.42
CA VAL A 509 1.85 1.32 30.39
C VAL A 509 1.24 0.40 31.44
N LEU A 510 1.76 -0.82 31.62
CA LEU A 510 1.28 -1.75 32.63
C LEU A 510 1.59 -1.26 34.05
N ALA A 511 2.75 -0.66 34.27
CA ALA A 511 3.08 -0.03 35.54
C ALA A 511 2.10 1.11 35.86
N LYS A 512 1.75 1.93 34.86
CA LYS A 512 0.78 3.02 35.04
C LYS A 512 -0.65 2.51 35.28
N PHE A 513 -1.04 1.43 34.60
CA PHE A 513 -2.32 0.76 34.81
C PHE A 513 -2.50 0.36 36.28
N GLU A 514 -1.49 -0.29 36.88
CA GLU A 514 -1.52 -0.67 38.30
C GLU A 514 -1.45 0.54 39.24
N GLU A 515 -0.62 1.55 38.93
CA GLU A 515 -0.52 2.79 39.73
C GLU A 515 -1.88 3.51 39.82
N ILE A 516 -2.59 3.65 38.69
CA ILE A 516 -3.91 4.28 38.62
C ILE A 516 -4.93 3.47 39.44
N ALA A 517 -4.91 2.14 39.31
CA ALA A 517 -5.81 1.27 40.05
C ALA A 517 -5.64 1.44 41.57
N GLN A 518 -4.39 1.41 42.05
CA GLN A 518 -4.08 1.57 43.47
C GLN A 518 -4.50 2.95 44.00
N ARG A 519 -4.12 4.02 43.30
CA ARG A 519 -4.44 5.40 43.72
C ARG A 519 -5.94 5.69 43.74
N ARG A 520 -6.72 5.09 42.82
CA ARG A 520 -8.17 5.29 42.71
C ARG A 520 -9.00 4.23 43.45
N GLY A 521 -8.36 3.22 44.05
CA GLY A 521 -9.04 2.12 44.74
C GLY A 521 -9.88 1.25 43.80
N LEU A 522 -9.41 1.01 42.58
CA LEU A 522 -10.05 0.16 41.57
C LEU A 522 -9.45 -1.25 41.63
N GLN A 523 -10.27 -2.25 41.31
CA GLN A 523 -9.79 -3.60 40.97
C GLN A 523 -9.54 -3.68 39.47
N THR A 524 -8.67 -4.60 39.06
CA THR A 524 -8.25 -4.77 37.66
C THR A 524 -8.53 -6.18 37.16
N LYS A 525 -8.81 -6.28 35.86
CA LYS A 525 -8.62 -7.49 35.07
C LYS A 525 -7.81 -7.14 33.84
N LEU A 526 -6.92 -8.04 33.45
CA LEU A 526 -6.04 -7.86 32.31
C LEU A 526 -5.86 -9.21 31.61
N GLU A 527 -6.15 -9.23 30.31
CA GLU A 527 -6.00 -10.40 29.45
C GLU A 527 -5.06 -10.02 28.29
N LEU A 528 -3.99 -10.78 28.11
CA LEU A 528 -3.14 -10.67 26.93
C LEU A 528 -3.86 -11.32 25.75
N ALA A 529 -4.31 -10.51 24.80
CA ALA A 529 -5.07 -10.98 23.65
C ALA A 529 -4.17 -11.38 22.48
N MET A 530 -3.07 -10.67 22.27
CA MET A 530 -2.15 -10.93 21.15
C MET A 530 -0.75 -10.38 21.46
N GLN A 531 0.27 -11.08 20.97
CA GLN A 531 1.64 -10.58 20.91
C GLN A 531 2.29 -11.03 19.60
N ALA A 532 2.90 -10.09 18.89
CA ALA A 532 3.66 -10.33 17.67
C ALA A 532 4.98 -9.57 17.70
N SER A 533 6.07 -10.26 17.32
CA SER A 533 7.40 -9.67 17.20
C SER A 533 7.46 -8.65 16.06
N ALA A 534 8.32 -7.64 16.21
CA ALA A 534 8.66 -6.74 15.13
C ALA A 534 9.46 -7.49 14.06
N ALA A 535 9.28 -7.08 12.80
CA ALA A 535 10.03 -7.62 11.67
C ALA A 535 10.81 -6.48 10.98
N PRO A 536 12.00 -6.12 11.50
CA PRO A 536 12.83 -5.09 10.89
C PRO A 536 13.29 -5.48 9.49
N SER A 537 13.29 -4.51 8.58
CA SER A 537 13.86 -4.72 7.25
C SER A 537 15.37 -4.89 7.35
N ALA A 538 15.90 -5.86 6.61
CA ALA A 538 17.32 -6.15 6.55
C ALA A 538 18.07 -4.93 5.96
N PRO A 539 19.10 -4.38 6.64
CA PRO A 539 19.75 -3.14 6.23
C PRO A 539 20.28 -3.14 4.79
N ALA A 540 20.83 -4.26 4.33
CA ALA A 540 21.33 -4.39 2.97
C ALA A 540 20.21 -4.34 1.91
N TRP A 541 19.03 -4.86 2.23
CA TRP A 541 17.86 -4.81 1.33
C TRP A 541 17.20 -3.45 1.34
N GLN A 542 17.10 -2.81 2.50
CA GLN A 542 16.67 -1.41 2.61
C GLN A 542 17.55 -0.48 1.77
N ALA A 543 18.88 -0.64 1.84
CA ALA A 543 19.81 0.16 1.03
C ALA A 543 19.64 -0.08 -0.49
N ARG A 544 19.21 -1.28 -0.92
CA ARG A 544 18.89 -1.53 -2.34
C ARG A 544 17.63 -0.79 -2.78
N TRP A 545 16.61 -0.73 -1.92
CA TRP A 545 15.42 0.10 -2.17
C TRP A 545 15.76 1.59 -2.23
N GLU A 546 16.59 2.08 -1.32
CA GLU A 546 17.05 3.48 -1.33
C GLU A 546 17.74 3.85 -2.64
N LYS A 547 18.67 3.00 -3.11
CA LYS A 547 19.35 3.20 -4.39
C LYS A 547 18.39 3.14 -5.57
N ALA A 548 17.42 2.22 -5.53
CA ALA A 548 16.42 2.09 -6.59
C ALA A 548 15.52 3.32 -6.67
N VAL A 549 15.06 3.84 -5.53
CA VAL A 549 14.21 5.04 -5.44
C VAL A 549 14.99 6.30 -5.84
N ASP A 550 16.25 6.46 -5.40
CA ASP A 550 17.09 7.60 -5.81
C ASP A 550 17.40 7.59 -7.31
N ALA A 551 17.53 6.42 -7.94
CA ALA A 551 17.73 6.29 -9.38
C ALA A 551 16.54 6.85 -10.18
N LEU A 552 15.32 6.76 -9.65
CA LEU A 552 14.12 7.38 -10.22
C LEU A 552 14.08 8.90 -10.03
N GLY A 553 14.94 9.46 -9.16
CA GLY A 553 14.98 10.89 -8.86
C GLY A 553 13.80 11.38 -8.01
N VAL A 554 13.15 10.48 -7.27
CA VAL A 554 12.12 10.82 -6.27
C VAL A 554 12.72 10.70 -4.86
N PRO A 555 12.10 11.31 -3.83
CA PRO A 555 12.64 11.32 -2.48
C PRO A 555 12.82 9.94 -1.88
N VAL A 556 13.96 9.74 -1.23
CA VAL A 556 14.18 8.61 -0.34
C VAL A 556 13.53 8.94 1.00
N TYR A 557 12.39 8.32 1.29
CA TYR A 557 11.67 8.47 2.54
C TYR A 557 11.57 7.12 3.26
N ARG A 558 11.99 7.08 4.53
CA ARG A 558 11.96 5.89 5.38
C ARG A 558 10.79 5.96 6.35
N MET A 559 10.07 4.86 6.54
CA MET A 559 8.94 4.80 7.46
C MET A 559 8.67 3.38 7.98
N PRO A 560 8.09 3.20 9.18
CA PRO A 560 7.64 1.88 9.62
C PRO A 560 6.32 1.50 8.93
N SER A 561 6.05 0.20 8.84
CA SER A 561 4.70 -0.32 8.59
C SER A 561 3.95 -0.49 9.91
N GLY A 562 2.76 0.10 9.99
CA GLY A 562 1.83 -0.09 11.10
C GLY A 562 0.99 -1.36 10.99
N ALA A 563 0.81 -1.88 9.77
CA ALA A 563 0.03 -3.09 9.47
C ALA A 563 0.92 -4.34 9.50
N GLY A 564 0.32 -5.52 9.66
CA GLY A 564 1.04 -6.77 9.48
C GLY A 564 1.06 -7.15 8.00
N HIS A 565 2.07 -7.89 7.58
CA HIS A 565 2.23 -8.39 6.20
C HIS A 565 2.88 -9.77 6.21
N ASP A 566 2.74 -10.54 5.13
CA ASP A 566 3.42 -11.82 4.93
C ASP A 566 4.94 -11.73 5.19
N ALA A 567 5.58 -10.59 4.85
CA ALA A 567 6.97 -10.29 5.21
C ALA A 567 7.32 -10.54 6.69
N MET A 568 6.37 -10.40 7.63
CA MET A 568 6.57 -10.70 9.04
C MET A 568 6.93 -12.17 9.27
N LYS A 569 6.32 -13.09 8.52
CA LYS A 569 6.62 -14.52 8.61
C LYS A 569 7.94 -14.85 7.94
N LEU A 570 8.17 -14.33 6.74
CA LEU A 570 9.40 -14.60 6.00
C LEU A 570 10.64 -14.06 6.74
N HIS A 571 10.49 -12.97 7.50
CA HIS A 571 11.53 -12.41 8.38
C HIS A 571 12.16 -13.44 9.34
N GLU A 572 11.38 -14.45 9.78
CA GLU A 572 11.85 -15.44 10.76
C GLU A 572 12.95 -16.36 10.22
N ILE A 573 13.04 -16.54 8.89
CA ILE A 573 13.99 -17.47 8.26
C ILE A 573 14.91 -16.85 7.22
N MET A 574 14.61 -15.63 6.72
CA MET A 574 15.41 -14.98 5.68
C MET A 574 15.39 -13.44 5.79
N PRO A 575 16.40 -12.73 5.23
CA PRO A 575 16.38 -11.28 5.23
C PRO A 575 15.21 -10.76 4.36
N GLN A 576 14.48 -9.77 4.87
CA GLN A 576 13.35 -9.16 4.15
C GLN A 576 13.46 -7.64 4.05
N ALA A 577 12.86 -7.03 3.02
CA ALA A 577 12.55 -5.58 3.04
C ALA A 577 11.31 -5.26 2.18
N MET A 578 10.58 -4.20 2.56
CA MET A 578 9.39 -3.78 1.83
C MET A 578 9.54 -2.40 1.18
N LEU A 579 8.76 -2.19 0.12
CA LEU A 579 8.54 -0.89 -0.53
C LEU A 579 7.05 -0.55 -0.48
N PHE A 580 6.72 0.60 0.08
CA PHE A 580 5.38 1.16 0.05
C PHE A 580 5.14 2.02 -1.18
N VAL A 581 3.90 1.94 -1.66
CA VAL A 581 3.33 2.79 -2.70
C VAL A 581 2.25 3.65 -2.07
N ARG A 582 2.24 4.94 -2.40
CA ARG A 582 1.26 5.90 -1.88
C ARG A 582 -0.19 5.45 -2.14
N GLY A 583 -1.00 5.44 -1.09
CA GLY A 583 -2.46 5.32 -1.21
C GLY A 583 -3.12 6.70 -1.34
N LEU A 584 -4.04 6.87 -2.28
CA LEU A 584 -4.86 8.07 -2.43
C LEU A 584 -5.94 8.13 -1.35
N ASN A 585 -6.74 9.20 -1.37
CA ASN A 585 -7.83 9.40 -0.41
C ASN A 585 -7.32 9.39 1.05
N SER A 586 -6.12 9.93 1.29
CA SER A 586 -5.41 9.88 2.59
C SER A 586 -5.03 8.49 3.04
N GLY A 587 -4.65 7.64 2.09
CA GLY A 587 -4.18 6.30 2.37
C GLY A 587 -5.23 5.38 2.97
N ILE A 588 -6.51 5.69 2.77
CA ILE A 588 -7.61 4.81 3.18
C ILE A 588 -7.35 3.42 2.59
N SER A 589 -7.40 2.40 3.44
CA SER A 589 -7.37 0.98 3.09
C SER A 589 -8.47 0.25 3.85
N HIS A 590 -8.67 -1.04 3.58
CA HIS A 590 -9.78 -1.85 4.11
C HIS A 590 -11.15 -1.23 3.83
N ASN A 591 -11.25 -0.54 2.69
CA ASN A 591 -12.40 0.27 2.31
C ASN A 591 -12.49 0.39 0.79
N PRO A 592 -13.70 0.47 0.19
CA PRO A 592 -13.85 0.58 -1.26
C PRO A 592 -13.27 1.86 -1.88
N LEU A 593 -12.96 2.87 -1.05
CA LEU A 593 -12.31 4.11 -1.48
C LEU A 593 -10.77 3.99 -1.55
N GLU A 594 -10.20 2.84 -1.22
CA GLU A 594 -8.78 2.57 -1.43
C GLU A 594 -8.43 2.78 -2.91
N SER A 595 -7.32 3.48 -3.17
CA SER A 595 -6.87 3.76 -4.53
C SER A 595 -5.39 4.12 -4.57
N THR A 596 -4.76 3.93 -5.73
CA THR A 596 -3.42 4.45 -6.04
C THR A 596 -3.33 4.71 -7.55
N THR A 597 -2.35 5.49 -8.01
CA THR A 597 -2.28 5.89 -9.42
C THR A 597 -1.48 4.89 -10.26
N SER A 598 -1.78 4.78 -11.55
CA SER A 598 -0.94 3.96 -12.45
C SER A 598 0.48 4.52 -12.58
N ASP A 599 0.68 5.82 -12.40
CA ASP A 599 2.01 6.44 -12.35
C ASP A 599 2.81 6.00 -11.11
N ASP A 600 2.18 5.96 -9.92
CA ASP A 600 2.83 5.47 -8.70
C ASP A 600 3.15 3.96 -8.82
N MET A 601 2.24 3.18 -9.43
CA MET A 601 2.50 1.76 -9.74
C MET A 601 3.65 1.57 -10.74
N GLN A 602 3.76 2.43 -11.75
CA GLN A 602 4.87 2.41 -12.70
C GLN A 602 6.20 2.67 -11.99
N LEU A 603 6.26 3.65 -11.09
CA LEU A 603 7.45 3.92 -10.29
C LEU A 603 7.82 2.73 -9.38
N ALA A 604 6.83 2.01 -8.84
CA ALA A 604 7.08 0.80 -8.07
C ALA A 604 7.69 -0.32 -8.93
N VAL A 605 7.19 -0.52 -10.16
CA VAL A 605 7.75 -1.47 -11.13
C VAL A 605 9.19 -1.08 -11.50
N ASP A 606 9.45 0.19 -11.76
CA ASP A 606 10.78 0.68 -12.13
C ASP A 606 11.78 0.54 -10.97
N ALA A 607 11.35 0.84 -9.73
CA ALA A 607 12.14 0.61 -8.53
C ALA A 607 12.47 -0.89 -8.36
N PHE A 608 11.48 -1.77 -8.55
CA PHE A 608 11.69 -3.22 -8.46
C PHE A 608 12.68 -3.69 -9.53
N ALA A 609 12.55 -3.21 -10.77
CA ALA A 609 13.48 -3.51 -11.85
C ALA A 609 14.91 -3.03 -11.54
N HIS A 610 15.08 -1.87 -10.89
CA HIS A 610 16.37 -1.41 -10.41
C HIS A 610 16.97 -2.32 -9.33
N VAL A 611 16.17 -2.85 -8.40
CA VAL A 611 16.66 -3.84 -7.42
C VAL A 611 17.14 -5.11 -8.13
N LEU A 612 16.39 -5.61 -9.12
CA LEU A 612 16.81 -6.77 -9.92
C LEU A 612 18.12 -6.51 -10.66
N GLN A 613 18.31 -5.32 -11.22
CA GLN A 613 19.56 -4.93 -11.89
C GLN A 613 20.74 -4.86 -10.93
N GLN A 614 20.54 -4.29 -9.73
CA GLN A 614 21.58 -4.25 -8.69
C GLN A 614 22.03 -5.67 -8.35
N LEU A 615 21.10 -6.57 -8.05
CA LEU A 615 21.40 -7.97 -7.72
C LEU A 615 22.07 -8.72 -8.87
N ALA A 616 21.74 -8.42 -10.13
CA ALA A 616 22.34 -9.08 -11.28
C ALA A 616 23.77 -8.61 -11.57
N SER A 617 24.20 -7.51 -10.94
CA SER A 617 25.55 -6.94 -11.06
C SER A 617 26.48 -7.27 -9.89
N GLU A 618 25.95 -7.91 -8.84
CA GLU A 618 26.70 -8.47 -7.71
C GLU A 618 27.27 -9.85 -8.07
#